data_AF-A0A1V5KHI1-F1
#
_entry.id   AF-A0A1V5KHI1-F1
#
_cell.length_a   1.000
_cell.length_b   1.000
_cell.length_c   1.000
_cell.angle_alpha   90.00
_cell.angle_beta   90.00
_cell.angle_gamma   90.00
#
_symmetry.space_group_name_H-M   'P 1'
#
loop_
_entity.id
_entity.type
_entity.pdbx_description
1 polymer ?
#
loop_
_entity_poly.entity_id
_entity_poly.type
_entity_poly.pdbx_seq_one_letter_code
_entity_poly.pdbx_strand_id
1 'polypeptide(L)'
;MHLKAKYLAAIFMAISLIAGLQSQITGADEGIAHLAHLGGGLAGWLLLRGSAAVHSFLFEYHKRRQWRRMGKQRQRERQLTAQRRQVDELLDKINQVGYANLTEQEKSVLKKAAERLSNDT
;
A
#
# COMPACT_ATOMS: atom_id res chain seq x y z
N MET A 1 24.96 21.61 33.40
CA MET A 1 25.51 20.75 32.32
C MET A 1 24.35 20.36 31.41
N HIS A 2 24.22 20.95 30.22
CA HIS A 2 23.12 20.63 29.31
C HIS A 2 23.46 19.33 28.56
N LEU A 3 22.76 18.25 28.91
CA LEU A 3 22.89 16.99 28.20
C LEU A 3 22.28 17.16 26.81
N LYS A 4 23.10 17.13 25.75
CA LYS A 4 22.60 17.21 24.37
C LYS A 4 21.76 15.95 24.08
N ALA A 5 20.58 16.11 23.49
CA ALA A 5 19.63 15.03 23.22
C ALA A 5 20.25 13.83 22.47
N LYS A 6 21.29 14.07 21.66
CA LYS A 6 22.04 13.03 20.96
C LYS A 6 22.67 11.97 21.89
N TYR A 7 23.05 12.33 23.12
CA TYR A 7 23.63 11.40 24.08
C TYR A 7 22.56 10.52 24.74
N LEU A 8 21.41 11.10 25.08
CA LEU A 8 20.25 10.35 25.56
C LEU A 8 19.76 9.35 24.52
N ALA A 9 19.69 9.74 23.25
CA ALA A 9 19.29 8.87 22.15
C ALA A 9 20.29 7.70 21.93
N ALA A 10 21.60 7.97 22.05
CA ALA A 10 22.63 6.93 21.95
C ALA A 10 22.56 5.93 23.11
N ILE A 11 22.31 6.40 24.33
CA ILE A 11 22.16 5.55 25.52
C ILE A 11 20.89 4.71 25.42
N PHE A 12 19.76 5.28 25.00
CA PHE A 12 18.52 4.53 24.79
C PHE A 12 18.69 3.45 23.72
N MET A 13 19.35 3.77 22.61
CA MET A 13 19.71 2.78 21.59
C MET A 13 20.56 1.64 22.16
N ALA A 14 21.59 1.96 22.95
CA ALA A 14 22.46 0.97 23.56
C ALA A 14 21.70 0.06 24.54
N ILE A 15 20.83 0.63 25.39
CA ILE A 15 19.99 -0.14 26.32
C ILE A 15 19.02 -1.05 25.56
N SER A 16 18.37 -0.54 24.51
CA SER A 16 17.47 -1.35 23.67
C SER A 16 18.23 -2.48 22.95
N LEU A 17 19.46 -2.24 22.52
CA LEU A 17 20.31 -3.26 21.90
C LEU A 17 20.69 -4.37 22.90
N ILE A 18 21.08 -3.99 24.12
CA ILE A 18 21.50 -4.92 25.17
C ILE A 18 20.31 -5.73 25.71
N ALA A 19 19.17 -5.09 25.95
CA ALA A 19 17.95 -5.76 26.38
C ALA A 19 17.43 -6.73 25.31
N GLY A 20 17.51 -6.37 24.03
CA GLY A 20 17.19 -7.26 22.92
C GLY A 20 18.14 -8.46 22.81
N LEU A 21 19.45 -8.24 22.99
CA LEU A 21 20.45 -9.31 23.01
C LEU A 21 20.23 -10.30 24.16
N GLN A 22 19.82 -9.79 25.33
CA GLN A 22 19.50 -10.62 26.49
C GLN A 22 18.25 -11.48 26.25
N SER A 23 17.22 -10.94 25.58
CA SER A 23 16.00 -11.67 25.22
C SER A 23 16.26 -12.85 24.27
N GLN A 24 17.30 -12.77 23.42
CA GLN A 24 17.70 -13.86 22.53
C GLN A 24 18.35 -15.04 23.28
N ILE A 25 18.93 -14.78 24.46
CA ILE A 25 19.56 -15.80 25.31
C ILE A 25 18.50 -16.53 26.16
N THR A 26 17.37 -15.88 26.47
CA THR A 26 16.31 -16.43 27.34
C THR A 26 15.20 -17.17 26.62
N GLY A 27 15.24 -17.29 25.28
CA GLY A 27 14.32 -18.15 24.51
C GLY A 27 12.85 -17.72 24.49
N ALA A 28 12.55 -16.44 24.72
CA ALA A 28 11.18 -15.93 24.68
C ALA A 28 10.77 -15.56 23.24
N ASP A 29 9.80 -16.30 22.69
CA ASP A 29 9.03 -16.08 21.46
C ASP A 29 9.80 -15.80 20.14
N GLU A 30 10.10 -16.88 19.41
CA GLU A 30 10.78 -16.87 18.10
C GLU A 30 10.11 -15.99 17.03
N GLY A 31 8.77 -15.91 16.99
CA GLY A 31 8.06 -15.20 15.92
C GLY A 31 8.20 -13.67 15.96
N ILE A 32 8.25 -13.07 17.16
CA ILE A 32 8.31 -11.62 17.36
C ILE A 32 9.77 -11.14 17.42
N ALA A 33 10.66 -11.97 17.97
CA ALA A 33 12.09 -11.66 18.10
C ALA A 33 12.78 -11.42 16.75
N HIS A 34 12.49 -12.21 15.71
CA HIS A 34 13.15 -12.05 14.40
C HIS A 34 12.82 -10.70 13.73
N LEU A 35 11.57 -10.26 13.78
CA LEU A 35 11.15 -8.97 13.21
C LEU A 35 11.73 -7.80 14.01
N ALA A 36 11.80 -7.93 15.33
CA ALA A 36 12.41 -6.95 16.21
C ALA A 36 13.93 -6.82 15.94
N HIS A 37 14.64 -7.93 15.72
CA HIS A 37 16.08 -7.90 15.44
C HIS A 37 16.39 -7.28 14.07
N LEU A 38 15.61 -7.63 13.04
CA LEU A 38 15.73 -7.01 11.71
C LEU A 38 15.42 -5.51 11.76
N GLY A 39 14.38 -5.12 12.50
CA GLY A 39 14.03 -3.71 12.72
C GLY A 39 15.11 -2.93 13.47
N GLY A 40 15.65 -3.51 14.56
CA GLY A 40 16.72 -2.91 15.37
C GLY A 40 18.03 -2.75 14.60
N GLY A 41 18.43 -3.78 13.83
CA GLY A 41 19.61 -3.72 12.98
C GLY A 41 19.51 -2.66 11.87
N LEU A 42 18.34 -2.58 11.21
CA LEU A 42 18.08 -1.55 10.20
C LEU A 42 18.06 -0.14 10.80
N ALA A 43 17.40 0.04 11.95
CA ALA A 43 17.33 1.33 12.65
C ALA A 43 18.72 1.79 13.11
N GLY A 44 19.51 0.89 13.71
CA GLY A 44 20.89 1.17 14.10
C GLY A 44 21.77 1.57 12.92
N TRP A 45 21.70 0.82 11.81
CA TRP A 45 22.44 1.14 10.59
C TRP A 45 22.07 2.52 10.00
N LEU A 46 20.78 2.85 9.94
CA LEU A 46 20.31 4.16 9.46
C LEU A 46 20.78 5.31 10.35
N LEU A 47 20.77 5.12 11.67
CA LEU A 47 21.19 6.15 12.63
C LEU A 47 22.70 6.40 12.61
N LEU A 48 23.52 5.35 12.41
CA LEU A 48 24.97 5.49 12.21
C LEU A 48 25.32 6.24 10.92
N ARG A 49 24.51 6.10 9.88
CA ARG A 49 24.68 6.76 8.58
C ARG A 49 24.25 8.24 8.61
N GLY A 50 23.59 8.68 9.68
CA GLY A 50 23.21 10.07 9.92
C GLY A 50 21.90 10.49 9.26
N SER A 51 21.50 11.74 9.52
CA SER A 51 20.18 12.29 9.18
C SER A 51 19.86 12.28 7.69
N ALA A 52 20.86 12.47 6.82
CA ALA A 52 20.67 12.46 5.37
C ALA A 52 20.23 11.07 4.87
N ALA A 53 20.83 10.00 5.39
CA ALA A 53 20.49 8.64 5.01
C ALA A 53 19.09 8.23 5.50
N VAL A 54 18.74 8.63 6.72
CA VAL A 54 17.38 8.45 7.27
C VAL A 54 16.36 9.17 6.39
N HIS A 55 16.64 10.42 6.00
CA HIS A 55 15.75 11.21 5.16
C HIS A 55 15.54 10.57 3.78
N SER A 56 16.62 10.18 3.10
CA SER A 56 16.52 9.49 1.80
C SER A 56 15.75 8.18 1.91
N PHE A 57 16.03 7.34 2.92
CA PHE A 57 15.30 6.09 3.11
C PHE A 57 13.79 6.31 3.29
N LEU A 58 13.40 7.28 4.12
CA LEU A 58 11.99 7.62 4.34
C LEU A 58 11.36 8.21 3.08
N PHE A 59 12.05 9.08 2.34
CA PHE A 59 11.57 9.66 1.10
C PHE A 59 11.31 8.57 0.04
N GLU A 60 12.27 7.69 -0.22
CA GLU A 60 12.13 6.56 -1.14
C GLU A 60 10.97 5.63 -0.73
N TYR A 61 10.79 5.38 0.57
CA TYR A 61 9.69 4.56 1.07
C TYR A 61 8.32 5.20 0.75
N HIS A 62 8.16 6.49 1.05
CA HIS A 62 6.93 7.23 0.77
C HIS A 62 6.66 7.35 -0.75
N LYS A 63 7.71 7.65 -1.53
CA LYS A 63 7.65 7.74 -2.99
C LYS A 63 7.19 6.41 -3.60
N ARG A 64 7.80 5.29 -3.22
CA ARG A 64 7.38 3.95 -3.71
C ARG A 64 5.94 3.64 -3.35
N ARG A 65 5.49 4.01 -2.14
CA ARG A 65 4.10 3.81 -1.71
C ARG A 65 3.12 4.62 -2.56
N GLN A 66 3.45 5.88 -2.86
CA GLN A 66 2.65 6.72 -3.75
C GLN A 66 2.60 6.17 -5.18
N TRP A 67 3.74 5.72 -5.72
CA TRP A 67 3.81 5.17 -7.08
C TRP A 67 2.98 3.89 -7.23
N ARG A 68 2.99 3.01 -6.21
CA ARG A 68 2.11 1.83 -6.18
C ARG A 68 0.62 2.21 -6.14
N ARG A 69 0.25 3.27 -5.42
CA ARG A 69 -1.13 3.78 -5.39
C ARG A 69 -1.55 4.33 -6.75
N MET A 70 -0.68 5.13 -7.39
CA MET A 70 -0.92 5.66 -8.73
C MET A 70 -1.06 4.56 -9.79
N GLY A 71 -0.23 3.50 -9.71
CA GLY A 71 -0.36 2.34 -10.60
C GLY A 71 -1.71 1.64 -10.46
N LYS A 72 -2.14 1.39 -9.22
CA LYS A 72 -3.47 0.80 -8.95
C LYS A 72 -4.62 1.70 -9.40
N GLN A 73 -4.50 3.02 -9.20
CA GLN A 73 -5.50 3.97 -9.64
C GLN A 73 -5.63 3.99 -11.17
N ARG A 74 -4.51 4.08 -11.89
CA ARG A 74 -4.50 4.00 -13.36
C ARG A 74 -5.11 2.71 -13.88
N GLN A 75 -4.86 1.57 -13.21
CA GLN A 75 -5.48 0.30 -13.58
C GLN A 75 -6.99 0.32 -13.37
N ARG A 76 -7.48 0.87 -12.25
CA ARG A 76 -8.92 1.04 -11.99
C ARG A 76 -9.58 1.94 -13.03
N GLU A 77 -8.96 3.08 -13.35
CA GLU A 77 -9.44 4.00 -14.38
C GLU A 77 -9.56 3.32 -15.75
N ARG A 78 -8.55 2.52 -16.14
CA ARG A 78 -8.61 1.73 -17.38
C ARG A 78 -9.74 0.70 -17.37
N GLN A 79 -9.95 -0.01 -16.26
CA GLN A 79 -11.04 -0.98 -16.13
C GLN A 79 -12.42 -0.30 -16.19
N LEU A 80 -12.59 0.82 -15.50
CA LEU A 80 -13.82 1.62 -15.55
C LEU A 80 -14.09 2.16 -16.96
N THR A 81 -13.05 2.65 -17.63
CA THR A 81 -13.16 3.14 -19.01
C THR A 81 -13.56 2.01 -19.97
N ALA A 82 -12.96 0.82 -19.84
CA ALA A 82 -13.31 -0.34 -20.66
C ALA A 82 -14.75 -0.79 -20.42
N GLN A 83 -15.21 -0.81 -19.16
CA GLN A 83 -16.61 -1.14 -18.83
C GLN A 83 -17.58 -0.11 -19.41
N ARG A 84 -17.27 1.18 -19.33
CA ARG A 84 -18.10 2.25 -19.92
C ARG A 84 -18.21 2.07 -21.44
N ARG A 85 -17.10 1.84 -22.13
CA ARG A 85 -17.10 1.57 -23.58
C ARG A 85 -17.98 0.38 -23.95
N GLN A 86 -17.88 -0.72 -23.20
CA GLN A 86 -18.74 -1.89 -23.45
C GLN A 86 -20.23 -1.55 -23.27
N VAL A 87 -20.58 -0.72 -22.29
CA VAL A 87 -21.96 -0.26 -22.11
C VAL A 87 -22.38 0.62 -23.29
N ASP A 88 -21.55 1.59 -23.70
CA ASP A 88 -21.83 2.49 -24.82
C ASP A 88 -22.06 1.71 -26.12
N GLU A 89 -21.23 0.70 -26.40
CA GLU A 89 -21.41 -0.21 -27.56
C GLU A 89 -22.76 -0.95 -27.52
N LEU A 90 -23.21 -1.37 -26.34
CA LEU A 90 -24.52 -2.00 -26.18
C LEU A 90 -25.67 -1.01 -26.33
N LEU A 91 -25.51 0.23 -25.87
CA LEU A 91 -26.49 1.30 -26.08
C LEU A 91 -26.63 1.62 -27.57
N ASP A 92 -25.52 1.67 -28.32
CA ASP A 92 -25.55 1.82 -29.78
C ASP A 92 -26.23 0.64 -30.47
N LYS A 93 -25.95 -0.59 -30.01
CA LYS A 93 -26.61 -1.79 -30.53
C LYS A 93 -28.12 -1.76 -30.27
N ILE A 94 -28.56 -1.34 -29.08
CA ILE A 94 -29.97 -1.14 -28.76
C ILE A 94 -30.59 -0.10 -29.71
N ASN A 95 -29.89 0.98 -30.00
CA ASN A 95 -30.38 2.01 -30.90
C ASN A 95 -30.55 1.50 -32.35
N GLN A 96 -29.72 0.55 -32.79
CA GLN A 96 -29.78 -0.01 -34.15
C GLN A 96 -30.80 -1.15 -34.30
N VAL A 97 -30.81 -2.11 -33.37
CA VAL A 97 -31.60 -3.35 -33.50
C VAL A 97 -32.70 -3.50 -32.44
N GLY A 98 -32.76 -2.61 -31.46
CA GLY A 98 -33.71 -2.68 -30.35
C GLY A 98 -33.29 -3.63 -29.23
N TYR A 99 -33.74 -3.35 -28.00
CA TYR A 99 -33.36 -4.09 -26.79
C TYR A 99 -33.73 -5.58 -26.82
N ALA A 100 -34.86 -5.94 -27.45
CA ALA A 100 -35.33 -7.32 -27.53
C ALA A 100 -34.34 -8.26 -28.25
N ASN A 101 -33.53 -7.71 -29.14
CA ASN A 101 -32.56 -8.44 -29.96
C ASN A 101 -31.16 -8.58 -29.33
N LEU A 102 -30.99 -8.11 -28.09
CA LEU A 102 -29.78 -8.38 -27.31
C LEU A 102 -29.74 -9.83 -26.82
N THR A 103 -28.54 -10.38 -26.73
CA THR A 103 -28.32 -11.66 -26.06
C THR A 103 -28.48 -11.53 -24.54
N GLU A 104 -28.78 -12.65 -23.86
CA GLU A 104 -28.90 -12.67 -22.39
C GLU A 104 -27.61 -12.22 -21.69
N GLN A 105 -26.45 -12.50 -22.29
CA GLN A 105 -25.16 -12.04 -21.78
C GLN A 105 -25.07 -10.50 -21.80
N GLU A 106 -25.44 -9.87 -22.92
CA GLU A 106 -25.42 -8.42 -23.10
C GLU A 106 -26.43 -7.72 -22.17
N LYS A 107 -27.65 -8.27 -22.04
CA LYS A 107 -28.64 -7.80 -21.06
C LYS A 107 -28.09 -7.87 -19.64
N SER A 108 -27.36 -8.93 -19.28
CA SER A 108 -26.74 -9.05 -17.96
C SER A 108 -25.66 -7.98 -17.70
N VAL A 109 -24.92 -7.58 -18.74
CA VAL A 109 -23.89 -6.53 -18.63
C VAL A 109 -24.56 -5.17 -18.34
N LEU A 110 -25.60 -4.83 -19.09
CA LEU A 110 -26.39 -3.61 -18.86
C LEU A 110 -27.02 -3.58 -17.48
N LYS A 111 -27.61 -4.69 -17.03
CA LYS A 111 -28.19 -4.81 -15.69
C LYS A 111 -27.16 -4.57 -14.59
N LYS A 112 -25.99 -5.20 -14.69
CA LYS A 112 -24.88 -5.00 -13.74
C LYS A 112 -24.37 -3.56 -13.74
N ALA A 113 -24.33 -2.92 -14.91
CA ALA A 113 -23.93 -1.51 -15.01
C ALA A 113 -24.97 -0.58 -14.35
N ALA A 114 -26.26 -0.84 -14.55
CA ALA A 114 -27.35 -0.08 -13.91
C ALA A 114 -27.35 -0.24 -12.39
N GLU A 115 -27.17 -1.46 -11.87
CA GLU A 115 -27.05 -1.74 -10.43
C GLU A 115 -25.87 -1.00 -9.80
N ARG A 116 -24.71 -0.96 -10.49
CA ARG A 116 -23.55 -0.20 -10.02
C ARG A 116 -23.82 1.30 -9.95
N LEU A 117 -24.43 1.87 -10.99
CA LEU A 117 -24.77 3.29 -11.02
C LEU A 117 -25.75 3.65 -9.89
N SER A 118 -26.75 2.80 -9.65
CA SER A 118 -27.74 3.02 -8.58
C SER A 118 -27.15 2.94 -7.18
N ASN A 119 -26.07 2.19 -6.97
CA ASN A 119 -25.39 2.11 -5.68
C ASN A 119 -24.39 3.25 -5.46
N ASP A 120 -24.00 3.96 -6.52
CA ASP A 120 -23.08 5.09 -6.48
C ASP A 120 -23.79 6.45 -6.27
N THR A 121 -25.13 6.50 -6.35
CA THR A 121 -26.00 7.68 -6.14
C THR A 121 -26.74 7.64 -4.82
#